data_AF-A0A0C2N2S4-F1
#
_entry.id   AF-A0A0C2N2S4-F1
#
_cell.length_a   1.000
_cell.length_b   1.000
_cell.length_c   1.000
_cell.angle_alpha   90.00
_cell.angle_beta   90.00
_cell.angle_gamma   90.00
#
_symmetry.space_group_name_H-M   'P 1'
#
loop_
_entity.id
_entity.type
_entity.pdbx_description
1 polymer ?
#
loop_
_entity_poly.entity_id
_entity_poly.type
_entity_poly.pdbx_seq_one_letter_code
_entity_poly.pdbx_strand_id
1 'polypeptide(L)'
;MWYFFILFIPYFTHLGESREILISHDEELVENIHHLQEFNGRNISTIVYRIKEVQSHPFMQMCWDRQVNLIYIFAYESSSVSEDNFKFYLIELETNYIYQHMYQSANAGLLNHFICKHGLLLFTFESQPGIWTQVHKSNITFHDNLGRVTDVITNEEDPIRVAIVTEQRMLYYLNIKDGIWLLVSEYSTEPHW
;
A
#
# COMPACT_ATOMS: atom_id res chain seq x y z
N MET A 1 -8.17 -33.06 29.42
CA MET A 1 -8.86 -32.60 28.20
C MET A 1 -7.84 -31.77 27.43
N TRP A 2 -7.29 -32.29 26.34
CA TRP A 2 -6.22 -31.63 25.59
C TRP A 2 -6.87 -30.66 24.61
N TYR A 3 -6.67 -29.36 24.82
CA TYR A 3 -7.06 -28.34 23.85
C TYR A 3 -6.08 -28.41 22.68
N PHE A 4 -6.53 -29.00 21.58
CA PHE A 4 -5.86 -28.84 20.29
C PHE A 4 -6.04 -27.38 19.87
N PHE A 5 -4.97 -26.58 20.00
CA PHE A 5 -4.87 -25.34 19.24
C PHE A 5 -4.70 -25.74 17.77
N ILE A 6 -5.81 -25.79 17.05
CA ILE A 6 -5.77 -25.77 15.59
C ILE A 6 -5.26 -24.37 15.24
N LEU A 7 -3.95 -24.27 14.97
CA LEU A 7 -3.39 -23.15 14.22
C LEU A 7 -4.08 -23.19 12.86
N PHE A 8 -5.16 -22.42 12.73
CA PHE A 8 -5.59 -21.94 11.42
C PHE A 8 -4.41 -21.11 10.93
N ILE A 9 -3.56 -21.71 10.10
CA ILE A 9 -2.74 -20.95 9.17
C ILE A 9 -3.76 -20.54 8.10
N PRO A 10 -4.32 -19.32 8.13
CA PRO A 10 -5.09 -18.86 6.98
C PRO A 10 -4.16 -19.06 5.77
N TYR A 11 -4.67 -19.74 4.76
CA TYR A 11 -3.98 -19.88 3.49
C TYR A 11 -3.69 -18.46 3.00
N PHE A 12 -2.45 -18.00 3.18
CA PHE A 12 -1.96 -16.74 2.63
C PHE A 12 -2.00 -16.91 1.12
N THR A 13 -3.06 -16.42 0.50
CA THR A 13 -3.15 -16.33 -0.95
C THR A 13 -2.21 -15.23 -1.39
N HIS A 14 -1.02 -15.62 -1.86
CA HIS A 14 -0.21 -14.77 -2.73
C HIS A 14 -1.01 -14.52 -4.01
N LEU A 15 -1.76 -13.42 -4.05
CA LEU A 15 -2.36 -12.92 -5.27
C LEU A 15 -1.36 -11.99 -5.96
N GLY A 16 -0.90 -12.43 -7.14
CA GLY A 16 -0.14 -11.66 -8.12
C GLY A 16 1.33 -11.47 -7.74
N GLU A 17 2.24 -12.05 -8.51
CA GLU A 17 3.62 -11.56 -8.57
C GLU A 17 3.58 -10.09 -8.98
N SER A 18 3.65 -9.16 -8.03
CA SER A 18 3.87 -7.77 -8.36
C SER A 18 5.26 -7.67 -8.95
N ARG A 19 5.37 -7.39 -10.25
CA ARG A 19 6.65 -7.08 -10.86
C ARG A 19 6.95 -5.63 -10.55
N GLU A 20 7.86 -5.43 -9.62
CA GLU A 20 8.53 -4.14 -9.45
C GLU A 20 9.41 -3.89 -10.67
N ILE A 21 9.23 -2.74 -11.32
CA ILE A 21 10.01 -2.31 -12.47
C ILE A 21 10.56 -0.92 -12.18
N LEU A 22 11.88 -0.74 -12.27
CA LEU A 22 12.51 0.57 -12.20
C LEU A 22 12.23 1.34 -13.50
N ILE A 23 11.56 2.47 -13.41
CA ILE A 23 11.10 3.28 -14.56
C ILE A 23 11.71 4.68 -14.62
N SER A 24 12.60 5.07 -13.68
CA SER A 24 13.20 6.42 -13.62
C SER A 24 13.82 6.92 -14.93
N HIS A 25 14.34 6.00 -15.74
CA HIS A 25 15.04 6.28 -16.99
C HIS A 25 14.25 5.82 -18.22
N ASP A 26 12.99 5.41 -18.02
CA ASP A 26 12.08 5.06 -19.11
C ASP A 26 11.37 6.32 -19.58
N GLU A 27 11.89 6.92 -20.66
CA GLU A 27 11.34 8.16 -21.23
C GLU A 27 9.90 7.98 -21.79
N GLU A 28 9.44 6.75 -22.03
CA GLU A 28 8.06 6.49 -22.43
C GLU A 28 7.09 6.63 -21.25
N LEU A 29 7.57 6.35 -20.02
CA LEU A 29 6.76 6.35 -18.81
C LEU A 29 6.98 7.60 -17.93
N VAL A 30 8.20 8.12 -17.87
CA VAL A 30 8.62 9.23 -17.01
C VAL A 30 9.32 10.32 -17.81
N GLU A 31 8.83 11.55 -17.68
CA GLU A 31 9.51 12.74 -18.17
C GLU A 31 10.20 13.46 -17.01
N ASN A 32 11.50 13.75 -17.17
CA ASN A 32 12.33 14.44 -16.19
C ASN A 32 12.59 15.87 -16.63
N ILE A 33 12.11 16.85 -15.86
CA ILE A 33 12.30 18.26 -16.15
C ILE A 33 13.21 18.86 -15.08
N HIS A 34 14.41 19.28 -15.50
CA HIS A 34 15.36 19.95 -14.62
C HIS A 34 15.14 21.46 -14.69
N HIS A 35 14.85 22.08 -13.54
CA HIS A 35 14.83 23.52 -13.41
C HIS A 35 16.01 23.97 -12.55
N LEU A 36 16.66 25.03 -13.00
CA LEU A 36 17.67 25.73 -12.23
C LEU A 36 17.16 27.15 -12.00
N GLN A 37 17.05 27.56 -10.75
CA GLN A 37 16.55 28.87 -10.37
C GLN A 37 17.46 29.49 -9.31
N GLU A 38 17.77 30.77 -9.45
CA GLU A 38 18.43 31.52 -8.39
C GLU A 38 17.40 32.02 -7.36
N PHE A 39 17.62 31.71 -6.08
CA PHE A 39 16.79 32.17 -4.97
C PHE A 39 17.68 32.63 -3.82
N ASN A 40 17.57 33.90 -3.44
CA ASN A 40 18.41 34.55 -2.41
C ASN A 40 19.93 34.39 -2.65
N GLY A 41 20.38 34.56 -3.90
CA GLY A 41 21.79 34.44 -4.27
C GLY A 41 22.34 33.01 -4.24
N ARG A 42 21.46 32.00 -4.15
CA ARG A 42 21.81 30.58 -4.23
C ARG A 42 21.12 29.96 -5.45
N ASN A 43 21.86 29.15 -6.19
CA ASN A 43 21.29 28.32 -7.24
C ASN A 43 20.57 27.13 -6.59
N ILE A 44 19.26 27.05 -6.78
CA ILE A 44 18.42 25.92 -6.44
C ILE A 44 18.18 25.12 -7.72
N SER A 45 18.55 23.84 -7.69
CA SER A 45 18.14 22.89 -8.73
C SER A 45 16.93 22.12 -8.22
N THR A 46 15.89 22.07 -9.02
CA THR A 46 14.72 21.22 -8.80
C THR A 46 14.58 20.25 -9.97
N ILE A 47 14.17 19.03 -9.65
CA ILE A 47 13.84 18.01 -10.64
C ILE A 47 12.34 17.74 -10.51
N VAL A 48 11.62 17.87 -11.60
CA VAL A 48 10.20 17.58 -11.68
C VAL A 48 10.03 16.30 -12.48
N TYR A 49 9.53 15.26 -11.80
CA TYR A 49 9.16 14.00 -12.42
C TYR A 49 7.70 14.07 -12.87
N ARG A 50 7.45 13.79 -14.14
CA ARG A 50 6.11 13.62 -14.69
C ARG A 50 5.92 12.18 -15.11
N ILE A 51 5.15 11.42 -14.32
CA ILE A 51 4.71 10.08 -14.67
C ILE A 51 3.54 10.22 -15.66
N LYS A 52 3.78 9.89 -16.93
CA LYS A 52 2.87 10.26 -18.04
C LYS A 52 1.49 9.62 -17.91
N GLU A 53 1.46 8.35 -17.50
CA GLU A 53 0.21 7.59 -17.40
C GLU A 53 -0.67 8.04 -16.22
N VAL A 54 -0.06 8.45 -15.10
CA VAL A 54 -0.77 8.93 -13.88
C VAL A 54 -1.78 10.02 -14.21
N GLN A 55 -1.50 10.88 -15.21
CA GLN A 55 -2.34 12.02 -15.56
C GLN A 55 -3.68 11.65 -16.21
N SER A 56 -3.79 10.47 -16.83
CA SER A 56 -5.04 10.01 -17.42
C SER A 56 -5.96 9.30 -16.43
N HIS A 57 -5.49 8.99 -15.22
CA HIS A 57 -6.29 8.26 -14.24
C HIS A 57 -7.24 9.19 -13.49
N PRO A 58 -8.55 8.87 -13.46
CA PRO A 58 -9.55 9.70 -12.77
C PRO A 58 -9.42 9.65 -11.24
N PHE A 59 -8.77 8.62 -10.69
CA PHE A 59 -8.58 8.44 -9.26
C PHE A 59 -7.10 8.26 -8.94
N MET A 60 -6.59 9.17 -8.11
CA MET A 60 -5.22 9.16 -7.63
C MET A 60 -5.20 9.44 -6.13
N GLN A 61 -4.41 8.66 -5.39
CA GLN A 61 -4.10 8.93 -3.99
C GLN A 61 -2.58 8.90 -3.80
N MET A 62 -2.09 9.71 -2.87
CA MET A 62 -0.66 9.81 -2.57
C MET A 62 -0.44 9.72 -1.07
N CYS A 63 0.61 9.03 -0.67
CA CYS A 63 1.06 8.95 0.70
C CYS A 63 2.58 9.20 0.77
N TRP A 64 2.99 10.11 1.66
CA TRP A 64 4.40 10.44 1.86
C TRP A 64 4.88 9.96 3.22
N ASP A 65 5.85 9.05 3.19
CA ASP A 65 6.56 8.58 4.37
C ASP A 65 7.84 9.39 4.59
N ARG A 66 7.75 10.36 5.50
CA ARG A 66 8.83 11.30 5.80
C ARG A 66 10.04 10.66 6.46
N GLN A 67 9.86 9.54 7.16
CA GLN A 67 10.95 8.96 7.96
C GLN A 67 11.93 8.16 7.13
N VAL A 68 11.45 7.61 6.01
CA VAL A 68 12.26 6.83 5.07
C VAL A 68 12.34 7.47 3.68
N ASN A 69 11.87 8.72 3.55
CA ASN A 69 11.97 9.49 2.30
C ASN A 69 11.31 8.79 1.09
N LEU A 70 10.14 8.17 1.30
CA LEU A 70 9.40 7.45 0.26
C LEU A 70 8.07 8.14 -0.06
N ILE A 71 7.71 8.22 -1.33
CA ILE A 71 6.36 8.63 -1.76
C ILE A 71 5.71 7.47 -2.49
N TYR A 72 4.51 7.11 -2.05
CA TYR A 72 3.65 6.14 -2.70
C TYR A 72 2.55 6.88 -3.45
N ILE A 73 2.34 6.52 -4.72
CA ILE A 73 1.26 7.04 -5.55
C ILE A 73 0.44 5.87 -6.04
N PHE A 74 -0.84 5.86 -5.72
CA PHE A 74 -1.80 4.94 -6.30
C PHE A 74 -2.53 5.62 -7.45
N ALA A 75 -2.58 4.95 -8.59
CA ALA A 75 -3.36 5.35 -9.75
C ALA A 75 -4.23 4.18 -10.23
N TYR A 76 -5.49 4.48 -10.55
CA TYR A 76 -6.49 3.49 -10.93
C TYR A 76 -7.18 3.88 -12.24
N GLU A 77 -7.27 2.91 -13.16
CA GLU A 77 -8.14 2.96 -14.33
C GLU A 77 -9.10 1.77 -14.29
N SER A 78 -10.40 2.07 -14.26
CA SER A 78 -11.42 1.04 -14.48
C SER A 78 -11.42 0.68 -15.98
N SER A 79 -10.67 -0.35 -16.35
CA SER A 79 -10.48 -0.71 -17.76
C SER A 79 -11.58 -1.62 -18.32
N SER A 80 -12.35 -2.31 -17.48
CA SER A 80 -13.47 -3.17 -17.91
C SER A 80 -14.38 -3.61 -16.76
N VAL A 81 -15.50 -4.28 -17.08
CA VAL A 81 -16.51 -4.76 -16.10
C VAL A 81 -16.02 -5.95 -15.25
N SER A 82 -14.87 -6.58 -15.58
CA SER A 82 -14.42 -7.82 -14.92
C SER A 82 -13.04 -7.76 -14.27
N GLU A 83 -12.15 -6.88 -14.74
CA GLU A 83 -10.79 -6.77 -14.23
C GLU A 83 -10.38 -5.32 -14.04
N ASP A 84 -9.95 -5.02 -12.81
CA ASP A 84 -9.36 -3.74 -12.45
C ASP A 84 -7.83 -3.86 -12.47
N ASN A 85 -7.20 -2.91 -13.18
CA ASN A 85 -5.75 -2.80 -13.26
C ASN A 85 -5.30 -1.66 -12.34
N PHE A 86 -4.44 -1.98 -11.38
CA PHE A 86 -3.91 -1.03 -10.41
C PHE A 86 -2.44 -0.77 -10.66
N LYS A 87 -2.06 0.50 -10.64
CA LYS A 87 -0.66 0.90 -10.69
C LYS A 87 -0.30 1.62 -9.41
N PHE A 88 0.74 1.12 -8.77
CA PHE A 88 1.39 1.77 -7.64
C PHE A 88 2.75 2.25 -8.10
N TYR A 89 3.06 3.50 -7.83
CA TYR A 89 4.38 4.07 -8.04
C TYR A 89 5.02 4.32 -6.68
N LEU A 90 6.24 3.86 -6.53
CA LEU A 90 7.08 4.11 -5.36
C LEU A 90 8.21 5.03 -5.81
N ILE A 91 8.36 6.17 -5.14
CA ILE A 91 9.42 7.14 -5.39
C ILE A 91 10.32 7.19 -4.16
N GLU A 92 11.58 6.82 -4.35
CA GLU A 92 12.65 6.97 -3.37
C GLU A 92 13.31 8.36 -3.54
N LEU A 93 13.14 9.26 -2.58
CA LEU A 93 13.66 10.63 -2.71
C LEU A 93 15.18 10.71 -2.55
N GLU A 94 15.82 9.72 -1.91
CA GLU A 94 17.27 9.70 -1.72
C GLU A 94 18.02 9.36 -3.01
N THR A 95 17.50 8.41 -3.77
CA THR A 95 18.08 7.90 -5.02
C THR A 95 17.45 8.55 -6.26
N ASN A 96 16.28 9.18 -6.09
CA ASN A 96 15.36 9.58 -7.15
C ASN A 96 14.89 8.41 -8.03
N TYR A 97 14.86 7.21 -7.46
CA TYR A 97 14.34 6.04 -8.14
C TYR A 97 12.81 6.01 -8.09
N ILE A 98 12.21 5.66 -9.23
CA ILE A 98 10.77 5.51 -9.42
C ILE A 98 10.55 4.08 -9.85
N TYR A 99 9.82 3.35 -9.03
CA TYR A 99 9.43 1.98 -9.26
C TYR A 99 7.94 1.94 -9.57
N GLN A 100 7.56 1.10 -10.52
CA GLN A 100 6.17 0.79 -10.81
C GLN A 100 5.86 -0.64 -10.37
N HIS A 101 4.75 -0.81 -9.67
CA HIS A 101 4.14 -2.09 -9.36
C HIS A 101 2.77 -2.17 -10.04
N MET A 102 2.53 -3.26 -10.76
CA MET A 102 1.23 -3.53 -11.37
C MET A 102 0.54 -4.66 -10.62
N TYR A 103 -0.73 -4.44 -10.26
CA TYR A 103 -1.58 -5.46 -9.65
C TYR A 103 -2.85 -5.60 -10.47
N GLN A 104 -3.33 -6.84 -10.56
CA GLN A 104 -4.60 -7.16 -11.20
C GLN A 104 -5.50 -7.80 -10.17
N SER A 105 -6.71 -7.28 -10.04
CA SER A 105 -7.74 -7.91 -9.20
C SER A 105 -9.09 -7.80 -9.87
N ALA A 106 -9.88 -8.87 -9.78
CA ALA A 106 -11.23 -8.86 -10.30
C ALA A 106 -12.14 -8.05 -9.37
N ASN A 107 -12.76 -6.99 -9.89
CA ASN A 107 -13.70 -6.14 -9.15
C ASN A 107 -13.15 -5.66 -7.80
N ALA A 108 -11.97 -5.04 -7.79
CA ALA A 108 -11.45 -4.52 -6.53
C ALA A 108 -12.24 -3.31 -6.03
N GLY A 109 -12.79 -2.52 -6.95
CA GLY A 109 -13.45 -1.27 -6.64
C GLY A 109 -12.46 -0.17 -6.27
N LEU A 110 -12.91 0.86 -5.57
CA LEU A 110 -12.08 1.99 -5.20
C LEU A 110 -11.19 1.67 -3.99
N LEU A 111 -10.09 2.41 -3.87
CA LEU A 111 -9.20 2.41 -2.73
C LEU A 111 -9.91 3.05 -1.52
N ASN A 112 -10.01 2.31 -0.42
CA ASN A 112 -10.68 2.77 0.81
C ASN A 112 -9.66 3.34 1.80
N HIS A 113 -8.69 2.52 2.22
CA HIS A 113 -7.57 2.95 3.07
C HIS A 113 -6.27 2.98 2.30
N PHE A 114 -5.43 4.01 2.53
CA PHE A 114 -4.11 4.16 1.92
C PHE A 114 -3.15 4.85 2.90
N ILE A 115 -2.38 4.06 3.64
CA ILE A 115 -1.58 4.50 4.78
C ILE A 115 -0.13 4.08 4.56
N CYS A 116 0.81 5.01 4.71
CA CYS A 116 2.24 4.73 4.61
C CYS A 116 2.99 5.25 5.84
N LYS A 117 3.87 4.42 6.42
CA LYS A 117 4.63 4.76 7.63
C LYS A 117 5.84 3.85 7.89
N HIS A 118 7.00 4.43 8.21
CA HIS A 118 8.29 3.74 8.38
C HIS A 118 8.62 2.64 7.34
N GLY A 119 8.33 2.87 6.06
CA GLY A 119 8.58 1.93 4.96
C GLY A 119 7.53 0.83 4.83
N LEU A 120 6.41 0.98 5.53
CA LEU A 120 5.22 0.14 5.41
C LEU A 120 4.18 0.88 4.58
N LEU A 121 3.60 0.23 3.58
CA LEU A 121 2.39 0.68 2.90
C LEU A 121 1.26 -0.31 3.19
N LEU A 122 0.14 0.21 3.68
CA LEU A 122 -1.10 -0.51 3.95
C LEU A 122 -2.20 0.05 3.06
N PHE A 123 -2.95 -0.84 2.43
CA PHE A 123 -4.10 -0.41 1.65
C PHE A 123 -5.24 -1.41 1.67
N THR A 124 -6.45 -0.93 1.39
CA THR A 124 -7.65 -1.75 1.26
C THR A 124 -8.52 -1.26 0.10
N PHE A 125 -9.31 -2.15 -0.50
CA PHE A 125 -10.28 -1.79 -1.53
C PHE A 125 -11.71 -2.02 -1.05
N GLU A 126 -12.65 -1.20 -1.49
CA GLU A 126 -14.06 -1.24 -1.05
C GLU A 126 -14.75 -2.59 -1.33
N SER A 127 -14.42 -3.22 -2.46
CA SER A 127 -15.10 -4.45 -2.89
C SER A 127 -14.31 -5.72 -2.59
N GLN A 128 -13.14 -5.61 -1.96
CA GLN A 128 -12.30 -6.76 -1.64
C GLN A 128 -12.10 -6.91 -0.14
N PRO A 129 -12.33 -8.10 0.41
CA PRO A 129 -12.08 -8.34 1.81
C PRO A 129 -10.56 -8.40 2.07
N GLY A 130 -10.17 -7.91 3.23
CA GLY A 130 -8.80 -7.97 3.73
C GLY A 130 -8.00 -6.70 3.57
N ILE A 131 -6.71 -6.84 3.81
CA ILE A 131 -5.72 -5.78 3.79
C ILE A 131 -4.52 -6.20 2.95
N TRP A 132 -4.03 -5.30 2.10
CA TRP A 132 -2.76 -5.46 1.42
C TRP A 132 -1.67 -4.72 2.18
N THR A 133 -0.48 -5.29 2.14
CA THR A 133 0.66 -4.78 2.87
C THR A 133 1.91 -4.92 2.02
N GLN A 134 2.61 -3.80 1.79
CA GLN A 134 3.91 -3.77 1.16
C GLN A 134 4.96 -3.29 2.17
N VAL A 135 5.99 -4.12 2.38
CA VAL A 135 7.14 -3.81 3.23
C VAL A 135 8.31 -3.49 2.32
N HIS A 136 8.66 -2.21 2.24
CA HIS A 136 9.65 -1.72 1.26
C HIS A 136 11.03 -2.36 1.46
N LYS A 137 11.52 -2.44 2.71
CA LYS A 137 12.85 -3.01 3.02
C LYS A 137 13.06 -4.44 2.55
N SER A 138 12.00 -5.25 2.53
CA SER A 138 12.06 -6.65 2.11
C SER A 138 11.55 -6.86 0.69
N ASN A 139 11.02 -5.81 0.04
CA ASN A 139 10.31 -5.90 -1.22
C ASN A 139 9.23 -7.01 -1.22
N ILE A 140 8.51 -7.10 -0.11
CA ILE A 140 7.44 -8.11 0.07
C ILE A 140 6.11 -7.37 0.01
N THR A 141 5.24 -7.83 -0.89
CA THR A 141 3.81 -7.51 -0.85
C THR A 141 3.02 -8.76 -0.53
N PHE A 142 2.08 -8.64 0.42
CA PHE A 142 1.19 -9.73 0.79
C PHE A 142 -0.22 -9.20 1.09
N HIS A 143 -1.18 -10.12 1.11
CA HIS A 143 -2.60 -9.84 1.36
C HIS A 143 -3.12 -10.83 2.40
N ASP A 144 -3.90 -10.32 3.36
CA ASP A 144 -4.62 -11.14 4.32
C ASP A 144 -6.11 -10.88 4.27
N ASN A 145 -6.87 -11.95 4.06
CA ASN A 145 -8.33 -11.91 4.03
C ASN A 145 -8.91 -11.97 5.44
N LEU A 146 -9.21 -10.79 5.99
CA LEU A 146 -9.79 -10.61 7.33
C LEU A 146 -11.30 -10.26 7.29
N GLY A 147 -11.93 -10.30 6.11
CA GLY A 147 -13.26 -9.72 5.89
C GLY A 147 -13.18 -8.26 5.40
N ARG A 148 -14.33 -7.64 5.14
CA ARG A 148 -14.38 -6.25 4.62
C ARG A 148 -13.90 -5.28 5.68
N VAL A 149 -12.81 -4.57 5.40
CA VAL A 149 -12.17 -3.65 6.34
C VAL A 149 -12.86 -2.30 6.32
N THR A 150 -13.34 -1.85 7.49
CA THR A 150 -13.97 -0.54 7.67
C THR A 150 -12.98 0.49 8.21
N ASP A 151 -12.04 0.07 9.07
CA ASP A 151 -11.08 0.98 9.70
C ASP A 151 -9.71 0.33 9.87
N VAL A 152 -8.65 1.13 9.75
CA VAL A 152 -7.25 0.73 9.91
C VAL A 152 -6.54 1.76 10.78
N ILE A 153 -6.11 1.34 11.95
CA ILE A 153 -5.44 2.20 12.94
C ILE A 153 -4.01 1.71 13.08
N THR A 154 -3.04 2.59 12.81
CA THR A 154 -1.62 2.30 12.98
C THR A 154 -1.09 2.97 14.24
N ASN A 155 -0.12 2.35 14.91
CA ASN A 155 0.59 3.02 16.00
C ASN A 155 1.63 4.00 15.44
N GLU A 156 1.59 5.24 15.91
CA GLU A 156 2.50 6.31 15.50
C GLU A 156 3.97 6.00 15.78
N GLU A 157 4.26 5.29 16.87
CA GLU A 157 5.62 4.95 17.32
C GLU A 157 6.09 3.57 16.82
N ASP A 158 5.15 2.68 16.49
CA ASP A 158 5.44 1.29 16.12
C ASP A 158 4.48 0.81 15.01
N PRO A 159 4.70 1.21 13.74
CA PRO A 159 3.73 1.03 12.66
C PRO A 159 3.51 -0.43 12.25
N ILE A 160 4.37 -1.35 12.70
CA ILE A 160 4.15 -2.78 12.50
C ILE A 160 2.98 -3.29 13.35
N ARG A 161 2.55 -2.54 14.37
CA ARG A 161 1.36 -2.82 15.17
C ARG A 161 0.16 -2.09 14.59
N VAL A 162 -0.81 -2.88 14.15
CA VAL A 162 -2.00 -2.38 13.46
C VAL A 162 -3.25 -2.97 14.06
N ALA A 163 -4.25 -2.13 14.26
CA ALA A 163 -5.60 -2.55 14.60
C ALA A 163 -6.49 -2.40 13.36
N ILE A 164 -7.24 -3.45 13.04
CA ILE A 164 -8.14 -3.50 11.89
C ILE A 164 -9.55 -3.78 12.39
N VAL A 165 -10.51 -2.97 11.96
CA VAL A 165 -11.94 -3.16 12.23
C VAL A 165 -12.61 -3.60 10.93
N THR A 166 -13.48 -4.60 11.03
CA THR A 166 -14.21 -5.14 9.88
C THR A 166 -15.71 -4.86 9.96
N GLU A 167 -16.40 -4.98 8.84
CA GLU A 167 -17.87 -4.83 8.77
C GLU A 167 -18.60 -5.83 9.68
N GLN A 168 -18.01 -7.00 9.92
CA GLN A 168 -18.51 -7.99 10.88
C GLN A 168 -18.25 -7.60 12.34
N ARG A 169 -17.85 -6.35 12.60
CA ARG A 169 -17.58 -5.83 13.95
C ARG A 169 -16.48 -6.60 14.67
N MET A 170 -15.54 -7.17 13.91
CA MET A 170 -14.36 -7.82 14.47
C MET A 170 -13.21 -6.82 14.53
N LEU A 171 -12.53 -6.80 15.67
CA LEU A 171 -11.30 -6.05 15.89
C LEU A 171 -10.12 -7.02 15.91
N TYR A 172 -9.25 -6.90 14.92
CA TYR A 172 -8.00 -7.63 14.83
C TYR A 172 -6.85 -6.74 15.27
N TYR A 173 -6.07 -7.20 16.24
CA TYR A 173 -4.79 -6.60 16.59
C TYR A 173 -3.67 -7.45 16.01
N LEU A 174 -2.93 -6.87 15.08
CA LEU A 174 -1.94 -7.56 14.27
C LEU A 174 -0.56 -6.94 14.46
N ASN A 175 0.46 -7.77 14.31
CA ASN A 175 1.84 -7.34 14.26
C ASN A 175 2.52 -7.88 13.00
N ILE A 176 3.22 -7.04 12.25
CA ILE A 176 3.99 -7.51 11.10
C ILE A 176 5.30 -8.12 11.59
N LYS A 177 5.58 -9.34 11.14
CA LYS A 177 6.88 -9.96 11.32
C LYS A 177 7.23 -10.79 10.10
N ASP A 178 8.44 -10.63 9.59
CA ASP A 178 8.97 -11.45 8.48
C ASP A 178 8.05 -11.48 7.24
N GLY A 179 7.36 -10.36 6.95
CA GLY A 179 6.50 -10.24 5.77
C GLY A 179 5.14 -10.94 5.88
N ILE A 180 4.66 -11.22 7.09
CA ILE A 180 3.31 -11.74 7.35
C ILE A 180 2.65 -11.00 8.52
N TRP A 181 1.31 -11.00 8.58
CA TRP A 181 0.57 -10.58 9.76
C TRP A 181 0.57 -11.70 10.81
N LEU A 182 1.00 -11.36 12.03
CA LEU A 182 0.81 -12.18 13.21
C LEU A 182 -0.39 -11.67 14.00
N LEU A 183 -1.42 -12.50 14.12
CA LEU A 183 -2.55 -12.21 14.99
C LEU A 183 -2.09 -12.19 16.45
N VAL A 184 -2.20 -11.03 17.09
CA VAL A 184 -1.90 -10.85 18.51
C VAL A 184 -3.14 -11.09 19.36
N SER A 185 -4.28 -10.52 18.93
CA SER A 185 -5.58 -10.73 19.59
C SER A 185 -6.73 -10.40 18.66
N GLU A 186 -7.89 -11.02 18.90
CA GLU A 186 -9.14 -10.81 18.16
C GLU A 186 -10.28 -10.60 19.17
N TYR A 187 -11.13 -9.61 18.90
CA TYR A 187 -12.29 -9.30 19.74
C TYR A 187 -13.53 -9.06 18.87
N SER A 188 -14.68 -9.55 19.32
CA SER A 188 -15.96 -9.04 18.82
C SER A 188 -16.24 -7.70 19.49
N THR A 189 -16.63 -6.70 18.69
CA THR A 189 -17.10 -5.40 19.20
C THR A 189 -18.61 -5.39 19.43
N GLU A 190 -19.30 -6.50 19.20
CA GLU A 190 -20.71 -6.63 19.58
C GLU A 190 -20.84 -6.73 21.10
N PRO A 191 -21.73 -5.93 21.70
CA PRO A 191 -21.93 -5.99 23.12
C PRO A 191 -22.68 -7.29 23.47
N HIS A 192 -22.03 -8.13 24.30
CA HIS A 192 -22.65 -9.32 24.89
C HIS A 192 -23.52 -8.90 26.08
N TRP A 193 -24.76 -8.47 25.82
CA TRP A 193 -25.78 -8.27 26.85
C TRP A 193 -26.96 -9.21 26.66
#